data_AF-A0A5N5SVB8-F1
#
_entry.id   AF-A0A5N5SVB8-F1
#
_cell.length_a   1.000
_cell.length_b   1.000
_cell.length_c   1.000
_cell.angle_alpha   90.00
_cell.angle_beta   90.00
_cell.angle_gamma   90.00
#
_symmetry.space_group_name_H-M   'P 1'
#
loop_
_entity.id
_entity.type
_entity.pdbx_description
1 polymer ?
#
loop_
_entity_poly.entity_id
_entity_poly.type
_entity_poly.pdbx_seq_one_letter_code
_entity_poly.pdbx_strand_id
1 'polypeptide(L)'
;MYYMFVSLFVLNVISSIPDLSEIRPVYAAKDFLEVLSSLRNPNYDENIEETLWGVIKLPLKTRDIRGLVEYYGEIAACLKHIGLDDAVPGEYKPTLSLSSERLLLGRKVLERNHGPMSKELCKQGCPPSLRSGIWHQILGLEIGDKEKEYFENLKNLVFEHDLLVDRLIKKDIQLTCSNDDHYFVFEDVLHQVLLCFFRDTEILRRFENSSGSPSLAVCRGSPLHPETLVAFPPCGIIPFHGFTMYEGII
;
A
#
# COMPACT_ATOMS: atom_id res chain seq x y z
N MET A 1 -1.96 -13.24 25.45
CA MET A 1 -3.24 -13.78 24.94
C MET A 1 -3.39 -13.51 23.43
N TYR A 2 -3.15 -12.30 22.92
CA TYR A 2 -3.12 -11.97 21.48
C TYR A 2 -2.18 -12.86 20.64
N TYR A 3 -0.93 -13.07 21.07
CA TYR A 3 0.02 -13.97 20.38
C TYR A 3 -0.45 -15.43 20.27
N MET A 4 -1.28 -15.89 21.20
CA MET A 4 -1.76 -17.27 21.22
C MET A 4 -2.92 -17.49 20.23
N PHE A 5 -3.75 -16.46 20.02
CA PHE A 5 -4.81 -16.46 19.01
C PHE A 5 -4.25 -16.30 17.58
N VAL A 6 -3.23 -15.45 17.39
CA VAL A 6 -2.50 -15.34 16.12
C VAL A 6 -1.85 -16.67 15.75
N SER A 7 -1.23 -17.37 16.70
CA SER A 7 -0.61 -18.67 16.45
C SER A 7 -1.61 -19.78 16.06
N LEU A 8 -2.83 -19.78 16.65
CA LEU A 8 -3.88 -20.74 16.26
C LEU A 8 -4.50 -20.42 14.89
N PHE A 9 -4.61 -19.14 14.53
CA PHE A 9 -5.04 -18.69 13.20
C PHE A 9 -4.05 -19.16 12.12
N VAL A 10 -2.74 -18.98 12.38
CA VAL A 10 -1.64 -19.40 11.49
C VAL A 10 -1.66 -20.91 11.24
N LEU A 11 -1.87 -21.73 12.27
CA LEU A 11 -1.82 -23.20 12.13
C LEU A 11 -2.99 -23.78 11.33
N ASN A 12 -4.21 -23.21 11.44
CA ASN A 12 -5.37 -23.77 10.75
C ASN A 12 -5.42 -23.44 9.25
N VAL A 13 -4.96 -22.25 8.84
CA VAL A 13 -4.96 -21.80 7.43
C VAL A 13 -3.93 -22.57 6.58
N ILE A 14 -2.87 -23.12 7.19
CA ILE A 14 -1.79 -23.81 6.46
C ILE A 14 -2.16 -25.25 6.05
N SER A 15 -3.25 -25.82 6.57
CA SER A 15 -3.47 -27.28 6.61
C SER A 15 -4.07 -27.96 5.37
N SER A 16 -4.30 -27.28 4.25
CA SER A 16 -4.65 -27.97 2.99
C SER A 16 -3.95 -27.34 1.78
N ILE A 17 -3.00 -28.07 1.19
CA ILE A 17 -2.16 -27.61 0.08
C ILE A 17 -2.46 -28.47 -1.15
N PRO A 18 -3.24 -27.99 -2.12
CA PRO A 18 -3.12 -28.44 -3.50
C PRO A 18 -1.91 -27.76 -4.17
N ASP A 19 -1.34 -28.40 -5.19
CA ASP A 19 -0.22 -27.89 -5.96
C ASP A 19 -0.56 -26.51 -6.60
N LEU A 20 0.21 -25.48 -6.23
CA LEU A 20 0.05 -24.10 -6.69
C LEU A 20 0.72 -23.85 -8.05
N SER A 21 1.39 -24.85 -8.62
CA SER A 21 2.15 -24.75 -9.88
C SER A 21 1.27 -24.35 -11.08
N GLU A 22 0.00 -24.78 -11.11
CA GLU A 22 -0.91 -24.57 -12.25
C GLU A 22 -1.54 -23.16 -12.30
N ILE A 23 -1.53 -22.41 -11.20
CA ILE A 23 -2.22 -21.11 -11.13
C ILE A 23 -1.29 -20.01 -11.65
N ARG A 24 -1.61 -19.40 -12.81
CA ARG A 24 -0.86 -18.26 -13.36
C ARG A 24 -1.47 -16.93 -12.90
N PRO A 25 -0.65 -15.90 -12.55
CA PRO A 25 -1.16 -14.54 -12.35
C PRO A 25 -1.91 -14.03 -13.58
N VAL A 26 -2.94 -13.21 -13.38
CA VAL A 26 -3.82 -12.74 -14.47
C VAL A 26 -3.09 -11.74 -15.38
N TYR A 27 -2.18 -10.92 -14.82
CA TYR A 27 -1.30 -10.00 -15.54
C TYR A 27 -0.08 -9.67 -14.67
N ALA A 28 1.08 -9.44 -15.31
CA ALA A 28 2.32 -9.03 -14.66
C ALA A 28 2.73 -7.60 -15.03
N ALA A 29 3.60 -6.99 -14.22
CA ALA A 29 4.13 -5.65 -14.48
C ALA A 29 4.76 -5.49 -15.88
N LYS A 30 5.33 -6.58 -16.41
CA LYS A 30 5.87 -6.62 -17.78
C LYS A 30 4.77 -6.45 -18.84
N ASP A 31 3.64 -7.15 -18.69
CA ASP A 31 2.51 -7.04 -19.62
C ASP A 31 1.95 -5.61 -19.62
N PHE A 32 1.88 -5.00 -18.43
CA PHE A 32 1.46 -3.61 -18.30
C PHE A 32 2.45 -2.64 -18.95
N LEU A 33 3.76 -2.83 -18.76
CA LEU A 33 4.79 -2.03 -19.42
C LEU A 33 4.73 -2.16 -20.94
N GLU A 34 4.47 -3.36 -21.46
CA GLU A 34 4.29 -3.59 -22.90
C GLU A 34 3.08 -2.81 -23.42
N VAL A 35 1.93 -2.85 -22.72
CA VAL A 35 0.76 -2.04 -23.07
C VAL A 35 1.10 -0.56 -23.04
N LEU A 36 1.69 -0.05 -21.96
CA LEU A 36 2.05 1.37 -21.83
C LEU A 36 3.05 1.83 -22.91
N SER A 37 4.01 0.97 -23.26
CA SER A 37 4.99 1.27 -24.31
C SER A 37 4.36 1.35 -25.70
N SER A 38 3.22 0.66 -25.90
CA SER A 38 2.47 0.67 -27.16
C SER A 38 1.49 1.86 -27.28
N LEU A 39 1.18 2.54 -26.16
CA LEU A 39 0.28 3.68 -26.17
C LEU A 39 0.90 4.86 -26.91
N ARG A 40 0.22 5.34 -27.95
CA ARG A 40 0.58 6.60 -28.61
C ARG A 40 -0.08 7.76 -27.87
N ASN A 41 0.71 8.74 -27.45
CA ASN A 41 0.19 9.95 -26.84
C ASN A 41 -0.32 10.90 -27.93
N PRO A 42 -1.63 11.24 -27.98
CA PRO A 42 -2.16 12.16 -28.99
C PRO A 42 -1.65 13.59 -28.85
N ASN A 43 -1.05 13.94 -27.69
CA ASN A 43 -0.41 15.24 -27.45
C ASN A 43 1.08 15.26 -27.83
N TYR A 44 1.62 14.15 -28.34
CA TYR A 44 3.01 14.07 -28.79
C TYR A 44 3.07 14.33 -30.30
N ASP A 45 3.83 15.36 -30.68
CA ASP A 45 4.15 15.63 -32.08
C ASP A 45 5.34 14.74 -32.48
N GLU A 46 5.08 13.77 -33.38
CA GLU A 46 6.10 12.83 -33.87
C GLU A 46 7.28 13.53 -34.58
N ASN A 47 7.15 14.82 -34.92
CA ASN A 47 8.20 15.62 -35.55
C ASN A 47 9.24 16.19 -34.57
N ILE A 48 9.02 16.06 -33.26
CA ILE A 48 9.98 16.51 -32.25
C ILE A 48 11.01 15.38 -32.04
N GLU A 49 12.15 15.48 -32.72
CA GLU A 49 13.36 14.64 -32.51
C GLU A 49 14.02 14.90 -31.14
N GLU A 50 13.23 14.96 -30.07
CA GLU A 50 13.79 14.97 -28.72
C GLU A 50 14.10 13.53 -28.32
N THR A 51 15.38 13.27 -28.10
CA THR A 51 15.94 12.05 -27.49
C THR A 51 15.47 11.95 -26.03
N LEU A 52 14.20 11.58 -25.86
CA LEU A 52 13.64 11.27 -24.56
C LEU A 52 14.19 9.91 -24.12
N TRP A 53 14.93 9.90 -23.01
CA TRP A 53 15.49 8.70 -22.40
C TRP A 53 14.35 7.95 -21.70
N GLY A 54 13.70 7.02 -22.38
CA GLY A 54 12.66 6.19 -21.77
C GLY A 54 11.89 5.31 -22.75
N VAL A 55 11.38 4.18 -22.26
CA VAL A 55 10.54 3.24 -23.02
C VAL A 55 9.14 3.83 -23.27
N ILE A 56 8.65 4.69 -22.37
CA ILE A 56 7.36 5.38 -22.49
C ILE A 56 7.63 6.88 -22.64
N LYS A 57 7.15 7.47 -23.74
CA LYS A 57 7.31 8.90 -24.05
C LYS A 57 6.14 9.71 -23.48
N LEU A 58 6.24 10.13 -22.22
CA LEU A 58 5.28 11.01 -21.58
C LEU A 58 5.89 12.42 -21.43
N PRO A 59 5.58 13.38 -22.34
CA PRO A 59 5.93 14.77 -22.12
C PRO A 59 5.10 15.32 -20.96
N LEU A 60 5.67 15.32 -19.77
CA LEU A 60 5.10 15.98 -18.60
C LEU A 60 5.58 17.42 -18.58
N LYS A 61 4.66 18.38 -18.47
CA LYS A 61 5.03 19.78 -18.24
C LYS A 61 5.67 19.90 -16.86
N THR A 62 7.01 19.99 -16.82
CA THR A 62 7.77 20.20 -15.58
C THR A 62 8.13 21.68 -15.42
N ARG A 63 8.28 22.12 -14.17
CA ARG A 63 8.80 23.46 -13.86
C ARG A 63 10.31 23.48 -14.15
N ASP A 64 10.86 24.65 -14.46
CA ASP A 64 12.32 24.83 -14.51
C ASP A 64 12.93 24.66 -13.11
N ILE A 65 14.26 24.54 -13.02
CA ILE A 65 14.96 24.33 -11.74
C ILE A 65 14.57 25.40 -10.72
N ARG A 66 14.44 26.66 -11.15
CA ARG A 66 14.05 27.77 -10.27
C ARG A 66 12.62 27.57 -9.74
N GLY A 67 11.68 27.24 -10.61
CA GLY A 67 10.31 26.95 -10.22
C GLY A 67 10.17 25.69 -9.35
N LEU A 68 11.05 24.70 -9.51
CA LEU A 68 11.11 23.54 -8.60
C LEU A 68 11.65 23.94 -7.22
N VAL A 69 12.72 24.74 -7.16
CA VAL A 69 13.28 25.24 -5.89
C VAL A 69 12.27 26.10 -5.13
N GLU A 70 11.55 26.97 -5.83
CA GLU A 70 10.49 27.79 -5.23
C GLU A 70 9.34 26.91 -4.71
N TYR A 71 8.91 25.92 -5.50
CA TYR A 71 7.80 25.05 -5.14
C TYR A 71 8.14 24.06 -4.02
N TYR A 72 9.37 23.54 -3.97
CA TYR A 72 9.83 22.56 -2.99
C TYR A 72 10.77 23.17 -1.94
N GLY A 73 10.76 24.49 -1.76
CA GLY A 73 11.66 25.19 -0.83
C GLY A 73 11.59 24.64 0.60
N GLU A 74 10.41 24.15 1.02
CA GLU A 74 10.19 23.54 2.34
C GLU A 74 10.82 22.15 2.52
N ILE A 75 11.27 21.51 1.43
CA ILE A 75 11.95 20.21 1.39
C ILE A 75 13.38 20.37 0.84
N ALA A 76 13.86 21.61 0.72
CA ALA A 76 15.16 21.89 0.13
C ALA A 76 16.29 21.30 0.98
N ALA A 77 17.35 20.84 0.32
CA ALA A 77 18.50 20.14 0.92
C ALA A 77 19.29 20.95 1.97
N CYS A 78 18.94 22.21 2.20
CA CYS A 78 19.53 23.04 3.26
C CYS A 78 18.89 22.83 4.64
N LEU A 79 17.85 22.00 4.74
CA LEU A 79 17.19 21.64 6.01
C LEU A 79 17.77 20.33 6.56
N LYS A 80 17.81 20.22 7.90
CA LYS A 80 18.29 19.02 8.59
C LYS A 80 17.20 17.94 8.63
N HIS A 81 17.53 16.73 8.19
CA HIS A 81 16.56 15.65 8.03
C HIS A 81 16.87 14.44 8.91
N ILE A 82 15.84 13.83 9.49
CA ILE A 82 15.95 12.54 10.19
C ILE A 82 16.28 11.43 9.18
N GLY A 83 17.25 10.57 9.51
CA GLY A 83 17.80 9.53 8.63
C GLY A 83 19.06 9.95 7.87
N LEU A 84 19.40 11.25 7.84
CA LEU A 84 20.63 11.78 7.24
C LEU A 84 21.49 12.49 8.30
N ASP A 85 20.87 13.34 9.11
CA ASP A 85 21.55 14.25 10.05
C ASP A 85 21.31 13.87 11.52
N ASP A 86 21.00 12.61 11.82
CA ASP A 86 20.50 12.20 13.14
C ASP A 86 21.40 12.59 14.33
N ALA A 87 22.72 12.61 14.08
CA ALA A 87 23.74 12.89 15.09
C ALA A 87 24.13 14.38 15.17
N VAL A 88 23.70 15.23 14.24
CA VAL A 88 24.03 16.66 14.29
C VAL A 88 23.27 17.35 15.44
N PRO A 89 23.77 18.49 15.96
CA PRO A 89 23.04 19.26 16.97
C PRO A 89 21.65 19.68 16.49
N GLY A 90 20.67 19.63 17.39
CA GLY A 90 19.29 20.06 17.15
C GLY A 90 19.19 21.49 16.63
N GLU A 91 18.11 21.79 15.93
CA GLU A 91 17.88 23.09 15.32
C GLU A 91 17.43 24.12 16.35
N TYR A 92 16.59 23.70 17.31
CA TYR A 92 16.04 24.57 18.35
C TYR A 92 16.73 24.38 19.70
N LYS A 93 17.32 23.20 19.93
CA LYS A 93 18.02 22.79 21.15
C LYS A 93 19.36 22.15 20.77
N PRO A 94 20.41 22.97 20.58
CA PRO A 94 21.75 22.48 20.22
C PRO A 94 22.40 21.55 21.24
N THR A 95 21.87 21.49 22.47
CA THR A 95 22.31 20.56 23.52
C THR A 95 21.86 19.11 23.29
N LEU A 96 20.93 18.89 22.36
CA LEU A 96 20.43 17.58 21.95
C LEU A 96 20.89 17.26 20.53
N SER A 97 20.93 15.97 20.17
CA SER A 97 20.97 15.57 18.77
C SER A 97 19.65 15.90 18.08
N LEU A 98 19.67 16.09 16.76
CA LEU A 98 18.48 16.29 15.94
C LEU A 98 17.46 15.16 16.14
N SER A 99 17.94 13.91 16.14
CA SER A 99 17.11 12.73 16.42
C SER A 99 16.37 12.81 17.76
N SER A 100 17.07 13.22 18.83
CA SER A 100 16.48 13.35 20.17
C SER A 100 15.48 14.50 20.25
N GLU A 101 15.81 15.64 19.64
CA GLU A 101 14.91 16.79 19.55
C GLU A 101 13.62 16.44 18.81
N ARG A 102 13.73 15.78 17.66
CA ARG A 102 12.57 15.37 16.84
C ARG A 102 11.73 14.32 17.51
N LEU A 103 12.33 13.40 18.28
CA LEU A 103 11.59 12.45 19.10
C LEU A 103 10.74 13.15 20.17
N LEU A 104 11.27 14.20 20.81
CA LEU A 104 10.52 14.99 21.80
C LEU A 104 9.41 15.81 21.14
N LEU A 105 9.69 16.44 19.99
CA LEU A 105 8.69 17.19 19.23
C LEU A 105 7.57 16.26 18.75
N GLY A 106 7.91 15.12 18.17
CA GLY A 106 6.94 14.16 17.65
C GLY A 106 5.98 13.63 18.72
N ARG A 107 6.46 13.42 19.95
CA ARG A 107 5.58 13.06 21.08
C ARG A 107 4.55 14.14 21.38
N LYS A 108 4.97 15.42 21.39
CA LYS A 108 4.04 16.54 21.57
C LYS A 108 3.03 16.66 20.44
N VAL A 109 3.45 16.40 19.20
CA VAL A 109 2.56 16.39 18.03
C VAL A 109 1.50 15.29 18.18
N LEU A 110 1.91 14.08 18.61
CA LEU A 110 0.98 12.98 18.89
C LEU A 110 -0.04 13.35 19.96
N GLU A 111 0.38 13.97 21.07
CA GLU A 111 -0.52 14.41 22.14
C GLU A 111 -1.59 15.42 21.65
N ARG A 112 -1.32 16.17 20.57
CA ARG A 112 -2.26 17.15 20.02
C ARG A 112 -3.35 16.54 19.14
N ASN A 113 -3.17 15.30 18.68
CA ASN A 113 -4.11 14.59 17.81
C ASN A 113 -4.59 15.41 16.60
N HIS A 114 -3.65 16.03 15.87
CA HIS A 114 -3.96 16.97 14.80
C HIS A 114 -3.21 16.64 13.51
N GLY A 115 -3.90 15.99 12.56
CA GLY A 115 -3.33 15.48 11.31
C GLY A 115 -2.45 16.46 10.53
N PRO A 116 -2.86 17.73 10.32
CA PRO A 116 -2.00 18.72 9.66
C PRO A 116 -0.66 18.95 10.36
N MET A 117 -0.63 18.92 11.70
CA MET A 117 0.61 19.10 12.47
C MET A 117 1.54 17.89 12.31
N SER A 118 0.95 16.70 12.25
CA SER A 118 1.65 15.44 11.97
C SER A 118 2.25 15.43 10.56
N LYS A 119 1.54 15.99 9.55
CA LYS A 119 2.08 16.20 8.20
C LYS A 119 3.26 17.15 8.18
N GLU A 120 3.16 18.28 8.89
CA GLU A 120 4.27 19.25 8.99
C GLU A 120 5.53 18.62 9.60
N LEU A 121 5.37 17.81 10.64
CA LEU A 121 6.49 17.07 11.23
C LEU A 121 7.18 16.17 10.20
N CYS A 122 6.41 15.45 9.39
CA CYS A 122 6.93 14.48 8.43
C CYS A 122 7.74 15.10 7.28
N LYS A 123 7.62 16.40 6.99
CA LYS A 123 8.38 17.07 5.92
C LYS A 123 9.90 16.93 6.10
N GLN A 124 10.37 16.85 7.34
CA GLN A 124 11.80 16.71 7.70
C GLN A 124 12.12 15.32 8.27
N GLY A 125 11.22 14.36 8.06
CA GLY A 125 11.32 12.98 8.53
C GLY A 125 10.62 12.73 9.87
N CYS A 126 10.20 11.48 10.06
CA CYS A 126 9.51 11.01 11.26
C CYS A 126 10.38 9.98 12.00
N PRO A 127 10.59 10.15 13.33
CA PRO A 127 11.27 9.15 14.15
C PRO A 127 10.62 7.75 14.00
N PRO A 128 11.38 6.67 13.75
CA PRO A 128 10.83 5.34 13.49
C PRO A 128 9.83 4.86 14.55
N SER A 129 10.14 5.10 15.83
CA SER A 129 9.31 4.70 16.97
C SER A 129 7.96 5.42 17.08
N LEU A 130 7.77 6.52 16.35
CA LEU A 130 6.54 7.32 16.37
C LEU A 130 5.72 7.17 15.07
N ARG A 131 6.25 6.49 14.04
CA ARG A 131 5.61 6.41 12.72
C ARG A 131 4.18 5.92 12.81
N SER A 132 3.93 4.79 13.48
CA SER A 132 2.58 4.22 13.58
C SER A 132 1.55 5.24 14.10
N GLY A 133 1.86 5.95 15.18
CA GLY A 133 0.97 6.98 15.73
C GLY A 133 0.82 8.20 14.81
N ILE A 134 1.90 8.62 14.16
CA ILE A 134 1.88 9.80 13.27
C ILE A 134 1.06 9.49 12.01
N TRP A 135 1.26 8.33 11.39
CA TRP A 135 0.49 7.89 10.24
C TRP A 135 -0.99 7.70 10.58
N HIS A 136 -1.30 7.13 11.75
CA HIS A 136 -2.67 7.03 12.26
C HIS A 136 -3.37 8.39 12.30
N GLN A 137 -2.70 9.44 12.78
CA GLN A 137 -3.23 10.81 12.80
C GLN A 137 -3.32 11.45 11.41
N ILE A 138 -2.34 11.22 10.54
CA ILE A 138 -2.32 11.76 9.17
C ILE A 138 -3.48 11.21 8.35
N LEU A 139 -3.75 9.90 8.51
CA LEU A 139 -4.83 9.19 7.84
C LEU A 139 -6.20 9.46 8.48
N GLY A 140 -6.23 10.09 9.66
CA GLY A 140 -7.47 10.39 10.37
C GLY A 140 -8.24 9.13 10.77
N LEU A 141 -7.51 8.08 11.14
CA LEU A 141 -8.12 6.80 11.51
C LEU A 141 -8.69 6.88 12.92
N GLU A 142 -9.95 6.49 13.09
CA GLU A 142 -10.55 6.28 14.40
C GLU A 142 -10.88 4.79 14.52
N ILE A 143 -10.20 4.11 15.44
CA ILE A 143 -10.41 2.67 15.67
C ILE A 143 -11.29 2.51 16.90
N GLY A 144 -12.60 2.46 16.66
CA GLY A 144 -13.60 2.15 17.67
C GLY A 144 -13.88 0.66 17.78
N ASP A 145 -14.91 0.32 18.55
CA ASP A 145 -15.32 -1.08 18.71
C ASP A 145 -16.04 -1.62 17.47
N LYS A 146 -16.67 -0.74 16.69
CA LYS A 146 -17.31 -1.10 15.41
C LYS A 146 -16.29 -1.58 14.39
N GLU A 147 -15.17 -0.86 14.26
CA GLU A 147 -14.11 -1.21 13.30
C GLU A 147 -13.43 -2.53 13.70
N LYS A 148 -13.27 -2.78 15.01
CA LYS A 148 -12.76 -4.06 15.51
C LYS A 148 -13.73 -5.20 15.21
N GLU A 149 -15.01 -5.03 15.49
CA GLU A 149 -16.05 -6.03 15.20
C GLU A 149 -16.13 -6.33 13.70
N TYR A 150 -16.04 -5.29 12.86
CA TYR A 150 -15.98 -5.44 11.42
C TYR A 150 -14.76 -6.26 10.98
N PHE A 151 -13.59 -5.97 11.52
CA PHE A 151 -12.38 -6.74 11.21
C PHE A 151 -12.46 -8.20 11.70
N GLU A 152 -13.05 -8.45 12.87
CA GLU A 152 -13.34 -9.82 13.32
C GLU A 152 -14.28 -10.56 12.36
N ASN A 153 -15.32 -9.88 11.87
CA ASN A 153 -16.21 -10.46 10.87
C ASN A 153 -15.47 -10.80 9.55
N LEU A 154 -14.58 -9.92 9.07
CA LEU A 154 -13.75 -10.22 7.90
C LEU A 154 -12.90 -11.48 8.11
N LYS A 155 -12.30 -11.65 9.30
CA LYS A 155 -11.55 -12.87 9.63
C LYS A 155 -12.44 -14.11 9.63
N ASN A 156 -13.67 -14.01 10.14
CA ASN A 156 -14.63 -15.12 10.07
C ASN A 156 -14.96 -15.49 8.62
N LEU A 157 -15.17 -14.50 7.74
CA LEU A 157 -15.40 -14.74 6.31
C LEU A 157 -14.20 -15.41 5.62
N VAL A 158 -12.96 -15.10 6.04
CA VAL A 158 -11.76 -15.81 5.57
C VAL A 158 -11.81 -17.29 5.93
N PHE A 159 -12.30 -17.64 7.13
CA PHE A 159 -12.44 -19.03 7.55
C PHE A 159 -13.61 -19.76 6.89
N GLU A 160 -14.74 -19.07 6.68
CA GLU A 160 -15.95 -19.65 6.13
C GLU A 160 -15.88 -19.87 4.61
N HIS A 161 -15.04 -19.10 3.90
CA HIS A 161 -14.99 -19.09 2.44
C HIS A 161 -13.57 -19.22 1.89
N ASP A 162 -13.31 -20.35 1.22
CA ASP A 162 -12.11 -20.57 0.38
C ASP A 162 -12.32 -19.89 -0.99
N LEU A 163 -11.61 -18.77 -1.23
CA LEU A 163 -11.68 -18.04 -2.48
C LEU A 163 -10.47 -18.33 -3.35
N LEU A 164 -10.65 -18.33 -4.67
CA LEU A 164 -9.53 -18.49 -5.62
C LEU A 164 -8.39 -17.49 -5.37
N VAL A 165 -8.74 -16.27 -4.95
CA VAL A 165 -7.75 -15.22 -4.68
C VAL A 165 -6.84 -15.50 -3.49
N ASP A 166 -7.24 -16.37 -2.57
CA ASP A 166 -6.39 -16.75 -1.44
C ASP A 166 -5.14 -17.48 -1.93
N ARG A 167 -5.34 -18.35 -2.92
CA ARG A 167 -4.25 -19.12 -3.56
C ARG A 167 -3.38 -18.22 -4.42
N LEU A 168 -3.98 -17.23 -5.09
CA LEU A 168 -3.25 -16.23 -5.88
C LEU A 168 -2.35 -15.38 -4.98
N ILE A 169 -2.87 -14.89 -3.86
CA ILE A 169 -2.12 -14.09 -2.90
C ILE A 169 -1.01 -14.91 -2.24
N LYS A 170 -1.31 -16.12 -1.78
CA LYS A 170 -0.29 -17.00 -1.21
C LYS A 170 0.86 -17.25 -2.19
N LYS A 171 0.54 -17.51 -3.46
CA LYS A 171 1.56 -17.69 -4.50
C LYS A 171 2.36 -16.42 -4.75
N ASP A 172 1.70 -15.25 -4.77
CA ASP A 172 2.38 -13.98 -5.00
C ASP A 172 3.36 -13.68 -3.86
N ILE A 173 2.94 -13.84 -2.61
CA ILE A 173 3.79 -13.70 -1.41
C ILE A 173 5.02 -14.62 -1.52
N GLN A 174 4.82 -15.88 -1.91
CA GLN A 174 5.92 -16.83 -2.07
C GLN A 174 6.94 -16.41 -3.13
N LEU A 175 6.48 -15.78 -4.21
CA LEU A 175 7.34 -15.35 -5.31
C LEU A 175 8.04 -14.02 -5.02
N THR A 176 7.43 -13.14 -4.22
CA THR A 176 7.89 -11.76 -4.02
C THR A 176 8.58 -11.53 -2.69
N CYS A 177 8.10 -12.18 -1.63
CA CYS A 177 8.47 -11.90 -0.24
C CYS A 177 9.32 -13.01 0.37
N SER A 178 9.02 -14.28 0.07
CA SER A 178 9.77 -15.43 0.64
C SER A 178 11.19 -15.60 0.09
N ASN A 179 11.60 -14.75 -0.86
CA ASN A 179 12.96 -14.74 -1.40
C ASN A 179 13.92 -13.83 -0.60
N ASP A 180 13.44 -13.07 0.38
CA ASP A 180 14.25 -12.19 1.22
C ASP A 180 13.81 -12.21 2.71
N ASP A 181 14.40 -13.14 3.46
CA ASP A 181 14.20 -13.29 4.91
C ASP A 181 14.65 -12.06 5.73
N HIS A 182 15.42 -11.14 5.16
CA HIS A 182 15.85 -9.92 5.87
C HIS A 182 14.84 -8.78 5.70
N TYR A 183 14.04 -8.80 4.64
CA TYR A 183 13.07 -7.76 4.34
C TYR A 183 11.65 -8.14 4.82
N PHE A 184 11.26 -9.42 4.71
CA PHE A 184 9.89 -9.88 4.99
C PHE A 184 9.79 -10.90 6.14
N VAL A 185 10.23 -10.53 7.34
CA VAL A 185 10.14 -11.39 8.54
C VAL A 185 8.71 -11.65 9.05
N PHE A 186 7.71 -10.96 8.49
CA PHE A 186 6.28 -11.04 8.88
C PHE A 186 5.36 -11.45 7.72
N GLU A 187 5.83 -12.37 6.88
CA GLU A 187 5.06 -12.92 5.75
C GLU A 187 3.65 -13.39 6.16
N ASP A 188 3.54 -14.01 7.33
CA ASP A 188 2.30 -14.53 7.89
C ASP A 188 1.29 -13.42 8.23
N VAL A 189 1.76 -12.30 8.74
CA VAL A 189 0.93 -11.12 9.03
C VAL A 189 0.46 -10.47 7.72
N LEU A 190 1.37 -10.33 6.75
CA LEU A 190 1.03 -9.78 5.43
C LEU A 190 -0.05 -10.64 4.75
N HIS A 191 0.10 -11.96 4.79
CA HIS A 191 -0.89 -12.89 4.26
C HIS A 191 -2.26 -12.71 4.94
N GLN A 192 -2.30 -12.61 6.28
CA GLN A 192 -3.56 -12.42 7.03
C GLN A 192 -4.28 -11.12 6.67
N VAL A 193 -3.54 -10.01 6.58
CA VAL A 193 -4.10 -8.69 6.24
C VAL A 193 -4.66 -8.71 4.82
N LEU A 194 -3.91 -9.26 3.87
CA LEU A 194 -4.34 -9.36 2.48
C LEU A 194 -5.57 -10.23 2.31
N LEU A 195 -5.65 -11.36 3.01
CA LEU A 195 -6.84 -12.20 2.98
C LEU A 195 -8.06 -11.38 3.40
N CYS A 196 -8.02 -10.67 4.53
CA CYS A 196 -9.12 -9.82 4.99
C CYS A 196 -9.47 -8.71 4.00
N PHE A 197 -8.46 -8.05 3.40
CA PHE A 197 -8.64 -7.03 2.38
C PHE A 197 -9.47 -7.54 1.20
N PHE A 198 -9.21 -8.75 0.70
CA PHE A 198 -9.99 -9.29 -0.42
C PHE A 198 -11.45 -9.66 -0.06
N ARG A 199 -11.81 -9.70 1.23
CA ARG A 199 -13.19 -9.88 1.71
C ARG A 199 -13.93 -8.56 1.95
N ASP A 200 -13.21 -7.46 2.03
CA ASP A 200 -13.76 -6.17 2.43
C ASP A 200 -14.58 -5.55 1.27
N THR A 201 -15.90 -5.51 1.46
CA THR A 201 -16.84 -4.91 0.50
C THR A 201 -16.96 -3.39 0.62
N GLU A 202 -16.51 -2.77 1.72
CA GLU A 202 -16.48 -1.30 1.85
C GLU A 202 -15.51 -0.67 0.85
N ILE A 203 -14.49 -1.42 0.42
CA ILE A 203 -13.58 -1.01 -0.67
C ILE A 203 -14.36 -0.67 -1.95
N LEU A 204 -15.52 -1.30 -2.20
CA LEU A 204 -16.33 -1.04 -3.39
C LEU A 204 -16.75 0.43 -3.51
N ARG A 205 -16.95 1.12 -2.37
CA ARG A 205 -17.32 2.55 -2.34
C ARG A 205 -16.23 3.45 -2.90
N ARG A 206 -14.98 2.99 -2.95
CA ARG A 206 -13.87 3.74 -3.55
C ARG A 206 -14.02 3.86 -5.06
N PHE A 207 -14.71 2.93 -5.72
CA PHE A 207 -14.94 3.00 -7.16
C PHE A 207 -15.88 4.14 -7.54
N GLU A 208 -16.81 4.56 -6.66
CA GLU A 208 -17.73 5.68 -6.91
C GLU A 208 -17.00 7.00 -7.21
N ASN A 209 -15.81 7.17 -6.63
CA ASN A 209 -14.99 8.37 -6.76
C ASN A 209 -13.75 8.16 -7.63
N SER A 210 -13.69 7.04 -8.36
CA SER A 210 -12.56 6.67 -9.20
C SER A 210 -12.99 6.52 -10.66
N SER A 211 -12.02 6.53 -11.59
CA SER A 211 -12.28 6.16 -12.99
C SER A 211 -12.30 4.65 -13.23
N GLY A 212 -12.02 3.84 -12.19
CA GLY A 212 -12.04 2.38 -12.27
C GLY A 212 -13.43 1.80 -12.02
N SER A 213 -13.62 0.54 -12.38
CA SER A 213 -14.83 -0.23 -12.05
C SER A 213 -14.43 -1.52 -11.34
N PRO A 214 -15.25 -2.01 -10.39
CA PRO A 214 -14.96 -3.26 -9.71
C PRO A 214 -15.01 -4.43 -10.70
N SER A 215 -14.18 -5.44 -10.48
CA SER A 215 -14.26 -6.69 -11.21
C SER A 215 -15.54 -7.44 -10.87
N LEU A 216 -16.25 -7.89 -11.90
CA LEU A 216 -17.52 -8.60 -11.75
C LEU A 216 -17.37 -10.05 -12.20
N ALA A 217 -18.05 -10.96 -11.48
CA ALA A 217 -18.19 -12.35 -11.85
C ALA A 217 -19.62 -12.83 -11.68
N VAL A 218 -19.93 -14.00 -12.24
CA VAL A 218 -21.22 -14.67 -12.10
C VAL A 218 -21.07 -15.82 -11.11
N CYS A 219 -22.04 -15.98 -10.22
CA CYS A 219 -22.09 -17.12 -9.33
C CYS A 219 -22.17 -18.43 -10.12
N ARG A 220 -21.46 -19.47 -9.65
CA ARG A 220 -21.40 -20.76 -10.34
C ARG A 220 -22.81 -21.33 -10.53
N GLY A 221 -23.20 -21.55 -11.79
CA GLY A 221 -24.51 -22.10 -12.15
C GLY A 221 -25.57 -21.05 -12.50
N SER A 222 -25.28 -19.76 -12.34
CA SER A 222 -26.16 -18.67 -12.81
C SER A 222 -25.89 -18.35 -14.29
N PRO A 223 -26.92 -17.98 -15.06
CA PRO A 223 -26.76 -17.50 -16.43
C PRO A 223 -26.01 -16.16 -16.43
N LEU A 224 -25.22 -15.88 -17.47
CA LEU A 224 -24.54 -14.60 -17.62
C LEU A 224 -25.57 -13.50 -17.97
N HIS A 225 -26.09 -12.84 -16.94
CA HIS A 225 -27.03 -11.72 -17.06
C HIS A 225 -26.55 -10.54 -16.20
N PRO A 226 -26.75 -9.27 -16.60
CA PRO A 226 -26.33 -8.11 -15.82
C PRO A 226 -26.80 -8.13 -14.35
N GLU A 227 -28.00 -8.65 -14.11
CA GLU A 227 -28.59 -8.76 -12.76
C GLU A 227 -27.96 -9.85 -11.88
N THR A 228 -27.17 -10.74 -12.47
CA THR A 228 -26.49 -11.85 -11.77
C THR A 228 -25.00 -11.57 -11.52
N LEU A 229 -24.51 -10.42 -11.98
CA LEU A 229 -23.13 -10.01 -11.78
C LEU A 229 -22.93 -9.52 -10.35
N VAL A 230 -21.91 -10.07 -9.70
CA VAL A 230 -21.49 -9.68 -8.35
C VAL A 230 -20.02 -9.32 -8.38
N ALA A 231 -19.61 -8.40 -7.50
CA ALA A 231 -18.20 -8.07 -7.36
C ALA A 231 -17.41 -9.31 -6.92
N PHE A 232 -16.34 -9.63 -7.66
CA PHE A 232 -15.44 -10.72 -7.31
C PHE A 232 -13.99 -10.34 -7.61
N PRO A 233 -13.08 -10.41 -6.62
CA PRO A 233 -13.30 -10.72 -5.21
C PRO A 233 -14.30 -9.77 -4.53
N PRO A 234 -14.77 -10.03 -3.31
CA PRO A 234 -15.68 -9.12 -2.60
C PRO A 234 -15.25 -7.64 -2.61
N CYS A 235 -13.94 -7.36 -2.58
CA CYS A 235 -13.41 -5.99 -2.69
C CYS A 235 -13.41 -5.38 -4.10
N GLY A 236 -13.73 -6.17 -5.14
CA GLY A 236 -13.78 -5.75 -6.53
C GLY A 236 -12.41 -5.55 -7.21
N ILE A 237 -11.31 -6.01 -6.60
CA ILE A 237 -9.96 -5.89 -7.13
C ILE A 237 -9.39 -7.27 -7.42
N ILE A 238 -8.94 -7.51 -8.66
CA ILE A 238 -8.23 -8.74 -9.02
C ILE A 238 -6.74 -8.55 -8.69
N PRO A 239 -6.13 -9.45 -7.89
CA PRO A 239 -4.72 -9.37 -7.58
C PRO A 239 -3.87 -9.61 -8.83
N PHE A 240 -2.81 -8.82 -8.97
CA PHE A 240 -1.81 -8.94 -10.04
C PHE A 240 -0.48 -9.43 -9.48
N HIS A 241 0.45 -9.83 -10.36
CA HIS A 241 1.75 -10.28 -9.89
C HIS A 241 2.56 -9.14 -9.27
N GLY A 242 3.05 -9.32 -8.04
CA GLY A 242 3.74 -8.28 -7.27
C GLY A 242 2.80 -7.38 -6.48
N PHE A 243 1.52 -7.73 -6.35
CA PHE A 243 0.55 -6.98 -5.55
C PHE A 243 1.02 -6.84 -4.11
N THR A 244 1.54 -7.92 -3.55
CA THR A 244 2.05 -8.04 -2.18
C THR A 244 3.21 -7.09 -1.88
N MET A 245 4.00 -6.69 -2.88
CA MET A 245 5.11 -5.76 -2.69
C MET A 245 4.64 -4.34 -2.34
N TYR A 246 3.45 -3.93 -2.78
CA TYR A 246 2.92 -2.60 -2.47
C TYR A 246 2.46 -2.49 -1.02
N GLU A 247 2.00 -3.58 -0.43
CA GLU A 247 1.63 -3.66 0.99
C GLU A 247 2.86 -3.75 1.90
N GLY A 248 3.99 -4.22 1.39
CA GLY A 248 5.27 -4.31 2.11
C GLY A 248 6.01 -3.00 2.32
N ILE A 249 5.55 -1.90 1.72
CA ILE A 249 6.26 -0.59 1.68
C ILE A 249 5.79 0.36 2.81
N ILE A 250 4.88 -0.06 3.70
CA ILE A 250 4.30 0.79 4.77
C ILE A 250 5.05 0.64 6.10
#